data_AF-A0AA35VUP8-F1
#
_entry.id   AF-A0AA35VUP8-F1
#
_cell.length_a   1.000
_cell.length_b   1.000
_cell.length_c   1.000
_cell.angle_alpha   90.00
_cell.angle_beta   90.00
_cell.angle_gamma   90.00
#
_symmetry.space_group_name_H-M   'P 1'
#
loop_
_entity.id
_entity.type
_entity.pdbx_description
1 polymer ?
#
loop_
_entity_poly.entity_id
_entity_poly.type
_entity_poly.pdbx_seq_one_letter_code
_entity_poly.pdbx_strand_id
1 'polypeptide(L)'
;MTDNRNQHRIRHTALGVASAYFGKTLDLLLQRVVDSLQALPGLVLALTLMAAMGPSLTAVIIAITTVRIPGTVRTVRSVALSVKSSQYSEAARAIGASDWRIMLYHITPNCMAPVIVVGSAVLGGAIVTEASLSFLGLGVPPNIPTWGNMLGQSQERYIAAGPWTSVFPGLALTITAFGINLLGDALRDILDPRLRGSR
;
A
#
# COMPACT_ATOMS: atom_id res chain seq x y z
N MET A 1 34.89 -35.38 -19.40
CA MET A 1 33.51 -35.44 -18.86
C MET A 1 33.26 -34.19 -18.02
N THR A 2 33.18 -33.05 -18.70
CA THR A 2 32.88 -31.68 -18.24
C THR A 2 32.52 -31.01 -19.57
N ASP A 3 31.49 -30.20 -19.79
CA ASP A 3 30.72 -29.28 -18.99
C ASP A 3 29.46 -28.99 -19.83
N ASN A 4 28.28 -29.46 -19.39
CA ASN A 4 27.01 -29.17 -20.08
C ASN A 4 25.97 -28.54 -19.12
N ARG A 5 26.40 -28.16 -17.91
CA ARG A 5 25.53 -27.50 -16.91
C ARG A 5 25.60 -25.98 -17.02
N ASN A 6 26.62 -25.42 -17.66
CA ASN A 6 26.76 -23.97 -17.85
C ASN A 6 26.03 -23.41 -19.08
N GLN A 7 25.76 -24.23 -20.10
CA GLN A 7 25.22 -23.74 -21.39
C GLN A 7 23.74 -23.33 -21.33
N HIS A 8 22.96 -23.88 -20.38
CA HIS A 8 21.59 -23.43 -20.13
C HIS A 8 21.54 -22.11 -19.35
N ARG A 9 22.45 -21.88 -18.39
CA ARG A 9 22.45 -20.64 -17.58
C ARG A 9 22.79 -19.41 -18.42
N ILE A 10 23.67 -19.53 -19.41
CA ILE A 10 24.14 -18.42 -20.27
C ILE A 10 23.06 -17.91 -21.23
N ARG A 11 22.13 -18.77 -21.68
CA ARG A 11 21.05 -18.38 -22.60
C ARG A 11 19.96 -17.52 -21.93
N HIS A 12 19.69 -17.73 -20.63
CA HIS A 12 18.73 -16.92 -19.88
C HIS A 12 19.26 -15.51 -19.58
N THR A 13 20.58 -15.36 -19.41
CA THR A 13 21.21 -14.08 -19.08
C THR A 13 21.24 -13.13 -20.28
N ALA A 14 21.54 -13.64 -21.49
CA ALA A 14 21.54 -12.82 -22.70
C ALA A 14 20.13 -12.34 -23.11
N LEU A 15 19.11 -13.19 -22.93
CA LEU A 15 17.70 -12.83 -23.11
C LEU A 15 17.20 -11.81 -22.07
N GLY A 16 17.65 -11.94 -20.82
CA GLY A 16 17.35 -10.96 -19.76
C GLY A 16 17.96 -9.58 -20.04
N VAL A 17 19.20 -9.54 -20.52
CA VAL A 17 19.94 -8.30 -20.83
C VAL A 17 19.37 -7.57 -22.05
N ALA A 18 18.96 -8.30 -23.11
CA ALA A 18 18.30 -7.71 -24.27
C ALA A 18 16.91 -7.12 -23.93
N SER A 19 16.16 -7.76 -23.01
CA SER A 19 14.85 -7.27 -22.56
C SER A 19 14.93 -6.01 -21.69
N ALA A 20 16.08 -5.76 -21.05
CA ALA A 20 16.32 -4.64 -20.13
C ALA A 20 16.89 -3.38 -20.83
N TYR A 21 17.34 -3.47 -22.09
CA TYR A 21 18.11 -2.39 -22.72
C TYR A 21 17.28 -1.29 -23.40
N PHE A 22 16.00 -1.53 -23.72
CA PHE A 22 15.14 -0.57 -24.44
C PHE A 22 14.20 0.29 -23.57
N GLY A 23 14.57 0.56 -22.31
CA GLY A 23 14.13 1.79 -21.62
C GLY A 23 13.01 1.69 -20.59
N LYS A 24 12.74 0.52 -20.00
CA LYS A 24 11.79 0.37 -18.87
C LYS A 24 12.40 -0.25 -17.60
N THR A 25 13.72 -0.22 -17.43
CA THR A 25 14.41 -0.96 -16.36
C THR A 25 14.05 -0.52 -14.95
N LEU A 26 13.97 0.79 -14.70
CA LEU A 26 13.51 1.32 -13.40
C LEU A 26 12.08 0.88 -13.09
N ASP A 27 11.21 0.95 -14.11
CA ASP A 27 9.82 0.53 -14.00
C ASP A 27 9.71 -0.97 -13.67
N LEU A 28 10.50 -1.81 -14.34
CA LEU A 28 10.60 -3.23 -14.07
C LEU A 28 11.11 -3.52 -12.66
N LEU A 29 12.19 -2.85 -12.22
CA LEU A 29 12.76 -3.05 -10.88
C LEU A 29 11.76 -2.67 -9.78
N LEU A 30 11.07 -1.53 -9.92
CA LEU A 30 10.05 -1.10 -8.97
C LEU A 30 8.87 -2.08 -8.91
N GLN A 31 8.41 -2.59 -10.06
CA GLN A 31 7.36 -3.61 -10.07
C GLN A 31 7.83 -4.91 -9.42
N ARG A 32 9.08 -5.33 -9.61
CA ARG A 32 9.61 -6.53 -8.95
C ARG A 32 9.62 -6.40 -7.43
N VAL A 33 9.96 -5.22 -6.90
CA VAL A 33 9.88 -4.96 -5.46
C VAL A 33 8.43 -5.02 -4.98
N VAL A 34 7.51 -4.33 -5.66
CA VAL A 34 6.08 -4.34 -5.34
C VAL A 34 5.50 -5.75 -5.36
N ASP A 35 5.82 -6.54 -6.37
CA ASP A 35 5.35 -7.92 -6.52
C ASP A 35 5.92 -8.83 -5.45
N SER A 36 7.20 -8.64 -5.09
CA SER A 36 7.85 -9.39 -4.00
C SER A 36 7.20 -9.09 -2.65
N LEU A 37 6.85 -7.83 -2.38
CA LEU A 37 6.17 -7.43 -1.13
C LEU A 37 4.77 -8.05 -1.01
N GLN A 38 4.05 -8.20 -2.13
CA GLN A 38 2.72 -8.79 -2.14
C GLN A 38 2.68 -10.31 -2.22
N ALA A 39 3.81 -10.96 -2.46
CA ALA A 39 3.91 -12.42 -2.41
C ALA A 39 3.62 -12.97 -1.00
N LEU A 40 3.82 -12.13 0.04
CA LEU A 40 3.54 -12.47 1.42
C LEU A 40 2.18 -11.91 1.86
N PRO A 41 1.42 -12.64 2.70
CA PRO A 41 0.25 -12.08 3.36
C PRO A 41 0.63 -10.83 4.17
N GLY A 42 -0.15 -9.75 4.06
CA GLY A 42 0.21 -8.45 4.63
C GLY A 42 0.46 -8.46 6.14
N LEU A 43 -0.32 -9.23 6.90
CA LEU A 43 -0.10 -9.39 8.34
C LEU A 43 1.21 -10.12 8.63
N VAL A 44 1.53 -11.18 7.88
CA VAL A 44 2.78 -11.94 8.05
C VAL A 44 3.97 -11.05 7.78
N LEU A 45 3.94 -10.26 6.70
CA LEU A 45 4.98 -9.29 6.40
C LEU A 45 5.14 -8.27 7.53
N ALA A 46 4.04 -7.70 8.03
CA ALA A 46 4.08 -6.76 9.17
C ALA A 46 4.72 -7.39 10.42
N LEU A 47 4.32 -8.61 10.78
CA LEU A 47 4.86 -9.33 11.94
C LEU A 47 6.36 -9.58 11.80
N THR A 48 6.83 -9.97 10.60
CA THR A 48 8.27 -10.19 10.37
C THR A 48 9.08 -8.90 10.52
N LEU A 49 8.56 -7.76 10.06
CA LEU A 49 9.20 -6.46 10.24
C LEU A 49 9.23 -6.05 11.70
N MET A 50 8.12 -6.24 12.43
CA MET A 50 8.05 -5.95 13.86
C MET A 50 8.99 -6.84 14.67
N ALA A 51 9.09 -8.13 14.34
CA ALA A 51 10.02 -9.06 14.99
C ALA A 51 11.49 -8.68 14.76
N ALA A 52 11.82 -8.15 13.59
CA ALA A 52 13.19 -7.73 13.26
C ALA A 52 13.57 -6.39 13.92
N MET A 53 12.63 -5.45 14.04
CA MET A 53 12.89 -4.08 14.51
C MET A 53 12.61 -3.87 16.00
N GLY A 54 11.78 -4.73 16.60
CA GLY A 54 11.30 -4.60 17.97
C GLY A 54 10.14 -3.60 18.14
N PRO A 55 9.50 -3.59 19.34
CA PRO A 55 8.33 -2.76 19.60
C PRO A 55 8.69 -1.26 19.67
N SER A 56 8.23 -0.48 18.70
CA SER A 56 8.33 0.99 18.70
C SER A 56 7.30 1.62 17.76
N LEU A 57 6.93 2.87 18.00
CA LEU A 57 6.04 3.62 17.11
C LEU A 57 6.61 3.67 15.67
N THR A 58 7.92 3.89 15.54
CA THR A 58 8.61 3.96 14.25
C THR A 58 8.58 2.63 13.51
N ALA A 59 8.80 1.51 14.20
CA ALA A 59 8.70 0.18 13.60
C ALA A 59 7.28 -0.11 13.10
N VAL A 60 6.26 0.24 13.89
CA VAL A 60 4.85 0.08 13.49
C VAL A 60 4.53 0.90 12.24
N ILE A 61 4.96 2.17 12.19
CA ILE A 61 4.76 3.02 11.01
C ILE A 61 5.43 2.42 9.78
N ILE A 62 6.68 1.97 9.91
CA ILE A 62 7.43 1.36 8.80
C ILE A 62 6.77 0.06 8.33
N ALA A 63 6.36 -0.80 9.25
CA ALA A 63 5.69 -2.06 8.95
C ALA A 63 4.38 -1.83 8.19
N ILE A 64 3.51 -0.96 8.71
CA ILE A 64 2.22 -0.65 8.08
C ILE A 64 2.43 0.01 6.71
N THR A 65 3.34 0.99 6.62
CA THR A 65 3.58 1.71 5.36
C THR A 65 4.11 0.75 4.28
N THR A 66 5.04 -0.14 4.65
CA THR A 66 5.60 -1.15 3.73
C THR A 66 4.53 -2.10 3.19
N VAL A 67 3.59 -2.52 4.04
CA VAL A 67 2.46 -3.38 3.64
C VAL A 67 1.49 -2.67 2.71
N ARG A 68 1.30 -1.35 2.88
CA ARG A 68 0.29 -0.57 2.13
C ARG A 68 0.82 0.01 0.81
N ILE A 69 2.12 0.34 0.72
CA ILE A 69 2.76 0.91 -0.48
C ILE A 69 2.40 0.16 -1.78
N PRO A 70 2.49 -1.18 -1.87
CA PRO A 70 2.27 -1.90 -3.12
C PRO A 70 0.90 -1.65 -3.75
N GLY A 71 -0.15 -1.60 -2.92
CA GLY A 71 -1.52 -1.32 -3.38
C GLY A 71 -1.63 0.07 -3.99
N THR A 72 -1.17 1.09 -3.26
CA THR A 72 -1.20 2.49 -3.72
C THR A 72 -0.39 2.69 -5.00
N VAL A 73 0.82 2.09 -5.08
CA VAL A 73 1.68 2.19 -6.27
C VAL A 73 0.96 1.63 -7.50
N ARG A 74 0.27 0.50 -7.39
CA ARG A 74 -0.45 -0.08 -8.53
C ARG A 74 -1.63 0.76 -8.99
N THR A 75 -2.40 1.33 -8.06
CA THR A 75 -3.52 2.20 -8.43
C THR A 75 -3.03 3.46 -9.15
N VAL A 76 -2.01 4.13 -8.60
CA VAL A 76 -1.41 5.32 -9.21
C VAL A 76 -0.80 4.98 -10.57
N ARG A 77 -0.10 3.86 -10.69
CA ARG A 77 0.47 3.38 -11.95
C ARG A 77 -0.60 3.16 -13.01
N SER A 78 -1.72 2.53 -12.65
CA SER A 78 -2.83 2.27 -13.58
C SER A 78 -3.35 3.57 -14.19
N VAL A 79 -3.55 4.59 -13.36
CA VAL A 79 -4.02 5.91 -13.80
C VAL A 79 -2.96 6.63 -14.62
N ALA A 80 -1.70 6.58 -14.17
CA ALA A 80 -0.58 7.20 -14.88
C ALA A 80 -0.38 6.63 -16.29
N LEU A 81 -0.50 5.31 -16.45
CA LEU A 81 -0.42 4.66 -17.76
C LEU A 81 -1.60 5.05 -18.66
N SER A 82 -2.82 5.11 -18.10
CA SER A 82 -4.02 5.54 -18.84
C SER A 82 -3.90 7.00 -19.33
N VAL A 83 -3.36 7.90 -18.51
CA VAL A 83 -3.16 9.30 -18.89
C VAL A 83 -2.04 9.42 -19.92
N LYS A 84 -0.96 8.64 -19.77
CA LYS A 84 0.17 8.63 -20.71
C LYS A 84 -0.21 8.12 -22.10
N SER A 85 -1.21 7.26 -22.22
CA SER A 85 -1.72 6.75 -23.51
C SER A 85 -2.93 7.51 -24.03
N SER A 86 -3.19 8.72 -23.52
CA SER A 86 -4.33 9.55 -23.94
C SER A 86 -3.99 10.40 -25.16
N GLN A 87 -4.99 10.69 -26.00
CA GLN A 87 -4.82 11.51 -27.20
C GLN A 87 -4.26 12.92 -26.91
N TYR A 88 -4.63 13.55 -25.78
CA TYR A 88 -4.08 14.85 -25.41
C TYR A 88 -2.61 14.77 -24.99
N SER A 89 -2.18 13.66 -24.37
CA SER A 89 -0.78 13.45 -24.03
C SER A 89 0.09 13.20 -25.26
N GLU A 90 -0.46 12.52 -26.27
CA GLU A 90 0.19 12.36 -27.58
C GLU A 90 0.26 13.69 -28.34
N ALA A 91 -0.83 14.46 -28.36
CA ALA A 91 -0.86 15.79 -28.96
C ALA A 91 0.14 16.75 -28.28
N ALA A 92 0.21 16.75 -26.95
CA ALA A 92 1.19 17.53 -26.18
C ALA A 92 2.64 17.18 -26.57
N ARG A 93 2.92 15.89 -26.79
CA ARG A 93 4.22 15.42 -27.26
C ARG A 93 4.50 15.85 -28.70
N ALA A 94 3.49 15.81 -29.58
CA ALA A 94 3.62 16.22 -30.98
C ALA A 94 3.95 17.72 -31.13
N ILE A 95 3.48 18.57 -30.21
CA ILE A 95 3.83 20.00 -30.16
C ILE A 95 5.14 20.29 -29.40
N GLY A 96 5.93 19.25 -29.06
CA GLY A 96 7.25 19.39 -28.46
C GLY A 96 7.29 19.47 -26.93
N ALA A 97 6.22 19.11 -26.21
CA ALA A 97 6.28 19.03 -24.74
C ALA A 97 7.23 17.90 -24.28
N SER A 98 8.13 18.21 -23.34
CA SER A 98 9.01 17.23 -22.73
C SER A 98 8.26 16.25 -21.83
N ASP A 99 8.81 15.04 -21.66
CA ASP A 99 8.23 14.03 -20.76
C ASP A 99 8.01 14.55 -19.34
N TRP A 100 8.94 15.35 -18.82
CA TRP A 100 8.83 15.97 -17.51
C TRP A 100 7.63 16.92 -17.41
N ARG A 101 7.38 17.73 -18.45
CA ARG A 101 6.22 18.62 -18.52
C ARG A 101 4.91 17.83 -18.59
N ILE A 102 4.88 16.75 -19.37
CA ILE A 102 3.71 15.86 -19.44
C ILE A 102 3.47 15.21 -18.08
N MET A 103 4.52 14.73 -17.41
CA MET A 103 4.41 14.14 -16.09
C MET A 103 3.83 15.12 -15.07
N LEU A 104 4.44 16.30 -14.90
CA LEU A 104 4.03 17.24 -13.86
C LEU A 104 2.67 17.92 -14.11
N TYR A 105 2.35 18.26 -15.37
CA TYR A 105 1.16 19.04 -15.68
C TYR A 105 -0.04 18.20 -16.15
N HIS A 106 0.20 16.97 -16.62
CA HIS A 106 -0.87 16.11 -17.11
C HIS A 106 -1.02 14.86 -16.25
N ILE A 107 0.05 14.12 -15.98
CA ILE A 107 -0.06 12.85 -15.23
C ILE A 107 -0.32 13.09 -13.74
N THR A 108 0.54 13.86 -13.06
CA THR A 108 0.46 14.07 -11.61
C THR A 108 -0.90 14.63 -11.16
N PRO A 109 -1.48 15.67 -11.80
CA PRO A 109 -2.78 16.20 -11.38
C PRO A 109 -3.92 15.19 -11.57
N ASN A 110 -3.88 14.38 -12.62
CA ASN A 110 -4.86 13.32 -12.85
C ASN A 110 -4.74 12.18 -11.83
N CYS A 111 -3.55 11.95 -11.27
CA CYS A 111 -3.34 10.97 -10.20
C CYS A 111 -3.76 11.49 -8.81
N MET A 112 -4.01 12.79 -8.61
CA MET A 112 -4.34 13.32 -7.28
C MET A 112 -5.68 12.80 -6.76
N ALA A 113 -6.71 12.77 -7.59
CA ALA A 113 -8.03 12.26 -7.21
C ALA A 113 -7.95 10.80 -6.69
N PRO A 114 -7.37 9.82 -7.43
CA PRO A 114 -7.25 8.46 -6.93
C PRO A 114 -6.30 8.34 -5.73
N VAL A 115 -5.27 9.18 -5.60
CA VAL A 115 -4.40 9.20 -4.40
C VAL A 115 -5.18 9.61 -3.16
N ILE A 116 -6.04 10.63 -3.25
CA ILE A 116 -6.87 11.08 -2.12
C ILE A 116 -7.85 9.99 -1.70
N VAL A 117 -8.51 9.36 -2.69
CA VAL A 117 -9.48 8.28 -2.46
C VAL A 117 -8.84 7.02 -1.89
N VAL A 118 -7.70 6.59 -2.44
CA VAL A 118 -6.97 5.43 -1.92
C VAL A 118 -6.39 5.73 -0.54
N GLY A 119 -5.91 6.97 -0.34
CA GLY A 119 -5.34 7.41 0.93
C GLY A 119 -6.30 7.24 2.11
N SER A 120 -7.57 7.64 1.93
CA SER A 120 -8.60 7.47 2.97
C SER A 120 -8.88 5.99 3.28
N ALA A 121 -9.00 5.14 2.27
CA ALA A 121 -9.19 3.69 2.45
C ALA A 121 -7.97 3.03 3.14
N VAL A 122 -6.75 3.46 2.79
CA VAL A 122 -5.50 2.97 3.40
C VAL A 122 -5.45 3.30 4.89
N LEU A 123 -5.97 4.45 5.32
CA LEU A 123 -6.05 4.80 6.76
C LEU A 123 -6.93 3.81 7.54
N GLY A 124 -8.10 3.46 7.03
CA GLY A 124 -8.98 2.48 7.68
C GLY A 124 -8.29 1.12 7.82
N GLY A 125 -7.61 0.67 6.77
CA GLY A 125 -6.80 -0.54 6.82
C GLY A 125 -5.61 -0.45 7.77
N ALA A 126 -4.94 0.70 7.86
CA ALA A 126 -3.80 0.92 8.76
C ALA A 126 -4.19 0.78 10.23
N ILE A 127 -5.35 1.30 10.62
CA ILE A 127 -5.89 1.17 11.99
C ILE A 127 -6.10 -0.29 12.36
N VAL A 128 -6.71 -1.08 11.46
CA VAL A 128 -6.95 -2.51 11.70
C VAL A 128 -5.63 -3.28 11.79
N THR A 129 -4.65 -2.94 10.93
CA THR A 129 -3.32 -3.57 10.97
C THR A 129 -2.56 -3.22 12.26
N GLU A 130 -2.56 -1.96 12.67
CA GLU A 130 -1.97 -1.54 13.95
C GLU A 130 -2.62 -2.28 15.11
N ALA A 131 -3.95 -2.29 15.16
CA ALA A 131 -4.69 -2.96 16.23
C ALA A 131 -4.39 -4.47 16.28
N SER A 132 -4.23 -5.11 15.11
CA SER A 132 -3.85 -6.52 15.01
C SER A 132 -2.43 -6.77 15.55
N LEU A 133 -1.46 -5.93 15.21
CA LEU A 133 -0.09 -6.03 15.70
C LEU A 133 -0.03 -5.82 17.22
N SER A 134 -0.68 -4.77 17.72
CA SER A 134 -0.77 -4.44 19.14
C SER A 134 -1.51 -5.53 19.94
N PHE A 135 -2.59 -6.08 19.39
CA PHE A 135 -3.29 -7.22 19.99
C PHE A 135 -2.39 -8.46 20.12
N LEU A 136 -1.52 -8.70 19.14
CA LEU A 136 -0.53 -9.79 19.14
C LEU A 136 0.74 -9.48 19.96
N GLY A 137 0.80 -8.34 20.65
CA GLY A 137 1.94 -7.94 21.48
C GLY A 137 3.17 -7.46 20.68
N LEU A 138 3.02 -7.25 19.38
CA LEU A 138 4.07 -6.80 18.46
C LEU A 138 3.82 -5.37 17.95
N GLY A 139 2.99 -4.60 18.64
CA GLY A 139 2.66 -3.22 18.28
C GLY A 139 3.55 -2.20 18.97
N VAL A 140 2.95 -1.11 19.44
CA VAL A 140 3.66 -0.10 20.23
C VAL A 140 3.90 -0.59 21.66
N PRO A 141 4.98 -0.12 22.31
CA PRO A 141 5.24 -0.47 23.70
C PRO A 141 4.08 -0.06 24.63
N PRO A 142 3.89 -0.77 25.76
CA PRO A 142 2.67 -0.67 26.59
C PRO A 142 2.48 0.69 27.29
N ASN A 143 3.49 1.56 27.28
CA ASN A 143 3.39 2.94 27.74
C ASN A 143 2.57 3.83 26.79
N ILE A 144 2.36 3.41 25.55
CA ILE A 144 1.50 4.08 24.58
C ILE A 144 0.15 3.36 24.54
N PRO A 145 -0.94 3.99 25.00
CA PRO A 145 -2.25 3.35 25.00
C PRO A 145 -2.78 3.24 23.57
N THR A 146 -3.07 2.02 23.13
CA THR A 146 -3.76 1.74 21.86
C THR A 146 -4.94 0.80 22.09
N TRP A 147 -5.97 0.90 21.26
CA TRP A 147 -7.13 0.02 21.37
C TRP A 147 -6.76 -1.45 21.10
N GLY A 148 -5.78 -1.72 20.23
CA GLY A 148 -5.24 -3.06 20.02
C GLY A 148 -4.59 -3.65 21.29
N ASN A 149 -3.75 -2.86 21.98
CA ASN A 149 -3.12 -3.28 23.24
C ASN A 149 -4.18 -3.50 24.34
N MET A 150 -5.20 -2.63 24.41
CA MET A 150 -6.31 -2.79 25.35
C MET A 150 -7.08 -4.10 25.10
N LEU A 151 -7.32 -4.45 23.84
CA LEU A 151 -7.94 -5.74 23.48
C LEU A 151 -7.05 -6.92 23.85
N GLY A 152 -5.73 -6.86 23.60
CA GLY A 152 -4.80 -7.94 23.95
C GLY A 152 -4.78 -8.19 25.47
N GLN A 153 -4.64 -7.11 26.25
CA GLN A 153 -4.62 -7.17 27.72
C GLN A 153 -5.97 -7.58 28.33
N SER A 154 -7.07 -7.30 27.63
CA SER A 154 -8.41 -7.69 28.11
C SER A 154 -8.57 -9.21 28.19
N GLN A 155 -7.83 -10.01 27.41
CA GLN A 155 -7.87 -11.47 27.51
C GLN A 155 -7.36 -11.97 28.87
N GLU A 156 -6.29 -11.38 29.39
CA GLU A 156 -5.71 -11.75 30.69
C GLU A 156 -6.57 -11.23 31.86
N ARG A 157 -7.17 -10.04 31.69
CA ARG A 157 -8.00 -9.40 32.72
C ARG A 157 -9.48 -9.74 32.65
N TYR A 158 -9.91 -10.52 31.66
CA TYR A 158 -11.32 -10.81 31.39
C TYR A 158 -12.05 -11.36 32.62
N ILE A 159 -11.39 -12.26 33.34
CA ILE A 159 -11.92 -12.91 34.55
C ILE A 159 -12.01 -11.94 35.73
N ALA A 160 -11.08 -10.98 35.83
CA ALA A 160 -10.97 -10.08 36.99
C ALA A 160 -11.76 -8.77 36.81
N ALA A 161 -11.87 -8.27 35.58
CA ALA A 161 -12.36 -6.94 35.26
C ALA A 161 -13.59 -6.95 34.35
N GLY A 162 -14.16 -8.10 34.00
CA GLY A 162 -15.41 -8.20 33.26
C GLY A 162 -15.34 -7.86 31.77
N PRO A 163 -16.43 -8.14 31.02
CA PRO A 163 -16.45 -8.12 29.55
C PRO A 163 -16.31 -6.72 28.93
N TRP A 164 -16.58 -5.65 29.68
CA TRP A 164 -16.49 -4.27 29.19
C TRP A 164 -15.08 -3.88 28.77
N THR A 165 -14.06 -4.52 29.33
CA THR A 165 -12.65 -4.27 29.01
C THR A 165 -12.30 -4.62 27.55
N SER A 166 -13.02 -5.57 26.93
CA SER A 166 -12.88 -5.89 25.51
C SER A 166 -13.91 -5.15 24.64
N VAL A 167 -15.14 -4.97 25.15
CA VAL A 167 -16.25 -4.41 24.36
C VAL A 167 -16.00 -2.95 23.95
N PHE A 168 -15.57 -2.08 24.86
CA PHE A 168 -15.39 -0.66 24.54
C PHE A 168 -14.27 -0.40 23.51
N PRO A 169 -13.05 -0.96 23.66
CA PRO A 169 -12.01 -0.80 22.65
C PRO A 169 -12.41 -1.42 21.30
N GLY A 170 -13.12 -2.56 21.31
CA GLY A 170 -13.61 -3.21 20.09
C GLY A 170 -14.65 -2.37 19.35
N LEU A 171 -15.60 -1.77 20.07
CA LEU A 171 -16.59 -0.85 19.49
C LEU A 171 -15.93 0.42 18.96
N ALA A 172 -15.00 1.02 19.71
CA ALA A 172 -14.26 2.19 19.25
C ALA A 172 -13.50 1.91 17.95
N LEU A 173 -12.74 0.80 17.89
CA LEU A 173 -12.06 0.35 16.67
C LEU A 173 -13.02 0.16 15.50
N THR A 174 -14.14 -0.51 15.74
CA THR A 174 -15.14 -0.81 14.70
C THR A 174 -15.75 0.48 14.15
N ILE A 175 -16.22 1.36 15.01
CA ILE A 175 -16.86 2.63 14.61
C ILE A 175 -15.86 3.52 13.86
N THR A 176 -14.63 3.64 14.37
CA THR A 176 -13.60 4.48 13.72
C THR A 176 -13.17 3.91 12.38
N ALA A 177 -12.85 2.62 12.30
CA ALA A 177 -12.43 2.00 11.05
C ALA A 177 -13.56 2.02 10.01
N PHE A 178 -14.80 1.75 10.42
CA PHE A 178 -15.97 1.82 9.55
C PHE A 178 -16.22 3.26 9.08
N GLY A 179 -16.20 4.24 9.98
CA GLY A 179 -16.40 5.64 9.65
C GLY A 179 -15.36 6.18 8.65
N ILE A 180 -14.09 5.78 8.79
CA ILE A 180 -13.03 6.16 7.84
C ILE A 180 -13.24 5.50 6.48
N ASN A 181 -13.69 4.24 6.43
CA ASN A 181 -14.02 3.58 5.17
C ASN A 181 -15.19 4.28 4.47
N LEU A 182 -16.27 4.59 5.20
CA LEU A 182 -17.41 5.36 4.66
C LEU A 182 -17.00 6.74 4.16
N LEU A 183 -16.12 7.44 4.88
CA LEU A 183 -15.56 8.71 4.43
C LEU A 183 -14.78 8.54 3.12
N GLY A 184 -14.03 7.44 2.98
CA GLY A 184 -13.31 7.13 1.76
C GLY A 184 -14.24 6.89 0.56
N ASP A 185 -15.34 6.17 0.77
CA ASP A 185 -16.38 5.96 -0.24
C ASP A 185 -17.07 7.28 -0.61
N ALA A 186 -17.42 8.11 0.36
CA ALA A 186 -18.01 9.43 0.10
C ALA A 186 -17.04 10.34 -0.69
N LEU A 187 -15.75 10.33 -0.35
CA LEU A 187 -14.72 11.06 -1.10
C LEU A 187 -14.59 10.53 -2.53
N ARG A 188 -14.67 9.21 -2.71
CA ARG A 188 -14.68 8.58 -4.03
C ARG A 188 -15.85 9.06 -4.86
N ASP A 189 -17.05 9.07 -4.31
CA ASP A 189 -18.27 9.46 -5.03
C ASP A 189 -18.23 10.95 -5.46
N ILE A 190 -17.67 11.82 -4.62
CA ILE A 190 -17.51 13.26 -4.94
C ILE A 190 -16.42 13.48 -6.00
N LEU A 191 -15.34 12.71 -5.94
CA LEU A 191 -14.15 12.87 -6.79
C LEU A 191 -14.23 12.07 -8.10
N ASP A 192 -15.14 11.10 -8.24
CA ASP A 192 -15.29 10.32 -9.47
C ASP A 192 -15.98 11.16 -10.56
N PRO A 193 -15.25 11.58 -11.62
CA PRO A 193 -15.79 12.42 -12.67
C PRO A 193 -16.74 11.66 -13.60
N ARG A 194 -16.75 10.31 -13.59
CA ARG A 194 -17.62 9.51 -14.45
C ARG A 194 -19.11 9.62 -14.07
N LEU A 195 -19.41 10.00 -12.83
CA LEU A 195 -20.79 10.22 -12.36
C LEU A 195 -21.39 11.54 -12.87
N ARG A 196 -20.57 12.46 -13.40
CA ARG A 196 -21.03 13.77 -13.92
C ARG A 196 -21.44 13.77 -15.40
N GLY A 197 -21.18 12.69 -16.15
CA GLY A 197 -21.42 12.61 -17.60
C GLY A 197 -22.73 11.95 -18.03
N SER A 198 -23.65 11.66 -17.11
CA SER A 198 -24.95 11.02 -17.40
C SER A 198 -26.14 12.00 -17.43
N ARG A 199 -25.88 13.29 -17.60
CA ARG A 199 -26.90 14.32 -17.79
C ARG A 199 -26.66 15.12 -19.06
#